data_AF-X1DS24-F1
#
_entry.id   AF-X1DS24-F1
#
_cell.length_a   1.000
_cell.length_b   1.000
_cell.length_c   1.000
_cell.angle_alpha   90.00
_cell.angle_beta   90.00
_cell.angle_gamma   90.00
#
_symmetry.space_group_name_H-M   'P 1'
#
loop_
_entity.id
_entity.type
_entity.pdbx_description
1 polymer ?
#
loop_
_entity_poly.entity_id
_entity_poly.type
_entity_poly.pdbx_seq_one_letter_code
_entity_poly.pdbx_strand_id
1 'polypeptide(L)' 'MEDYPDNKPYPSALFLGWVAGKPFHVVAAYDSQERICHVITVYEPDLDHFESDYKTRRQYDSQTIW' A
#
# COMPACT_ATOMS: atom_id res chain seq x y z
N MET A 1 3.70 -6.04 2.98
CA MET A 1 3.80 -5.82 1.54
C MET A 1 2.58 -6.45 0.93
N GLU A 2 1.87 -5.69 0.10
CA GLU A 2 0.73 -6.16 -0.68
C GLU A 2 1.08 -5.91 -2.14
N ASP A 3 1.03 -6.96 -2.96
CA ASP A 3 1.53 -6.94 -4.33
C ASP A 3 0.42 -6.60 -5.33
N TYR A 4 0.73 -5.75 -6.29
CA TYR A 4 -0.13 -5.38 -7.42
C TYR A 4 0.59 -5.76 -8.72
N PRO A 5 0.66 -7.07 -9.06
CA PRO A 5 1.40 -7.55 -10.23
C PRO A 5 0.83 -7.06 -11.56
N ASP A 6 -0.47 -6.75 -11.58
CA ASP A 6 -1.20 -6.36 -12.79
C ASP A 6 -1.10 -4.86 -13.11
N ASN A 7 -0.54 -4.05 -12.19
CA ASN A 7 -0.36 -2.63 -12.43
C ASN A 7 0.52 -2.37 -13.65
N LYS A 8 0.21 -1.27 -14.35
CA LYS A 8 0.90 -0.82 -15.55
C LYS A 8 1.47 0.58 -15.33
N PRO A 9 2.65 0.90 -15.88
CA PRO A 9 3.47 0.11 -16.80
C PRO A 9 4.27 -1.04 -16.17
N TYR A 10 4.52 -1.00 -14.86
CA TYR A 10 5.31 -2.01 -14.13
C TYR A 10 4.53 -2.56 -12.93
N PRO A 11 4.81 -3.82 -12.51
CA PRO A 11 4.34 -4.32 -11.23
C PRO A 11 4.69 -3.37 -10.10
N SER A 12 3.77 -3.24 -9.16
CA SER A 12 3.97 -2.36 -8.00
C SER A 12 3.55 -3.07 -6.72
N ALA A 13 3.91 -2.49 -5.58
CA ALA A 13 3.50 -3.01 -4.29
C ALA A 13 3.31 -1.88 -3.27
N LEU A 14 2.46 -2.15 -2.29
CA LEU A 14 2.29 -1.32 -1.11
C LEU A 14 3.27 -1.78 -0.02
N PHE A 15 4.08 -0.85 0.46
CA PHE A 15 5.03 -1.01 1.54
C PHE A 15 4.58 -0.21 2.76
N LEU A 16 4.80 -0.76 3.95
CA LEU A 16 4.65 -0.05 5.22
C LEU A 16 6.05 0.22 5.79
N GLY A 17 6.34 1.49 6.09
CA GLY A 17 7.56 1.95 6.74
C GLY A 17 7.27 2.85 7.92
N TRP A 18 8.29 3.10 8.76
CA TRP A 18 8.17 3.96 9.94
C TRP A 18 9.23 5.05 9.90
N VAL A 19 8.81 6.31 10.08
CA VAL A 19 9.71 7.47 10.16
C VAL A 19 9.37 8.25 11.42
N ALA A 20 10.33 8.40 12.32
CA ALA A 20 10.15 9.10 13.59
C ALA A 20 8.93 8.62 14.40
N GLY A 21 8.66 7.30 14.39
CA GLY A 21 7.54 6.69 15.10
C GLY A 21 6.18 6.81 14.41
N LYS A 22 6.10 7.37 13.21
CA LYS A 22 4.87 7.45 12.41
C LYS A 22 4.87 6.43 11.26
N PRO A 23 3.74 5.74 11.00
CA PRO A 23 3.62 4.81 9.89
C PRO A 23 3.42 5.56 8.57
N PHE A 24 3.98 5.01 7.49
CA PHE A 24 3.76 5.50 6.13
C PHE A 24 3.56 4.34 5.17
N HIS A 25 2.53 4.48 4.36
CA HIS A 25 2.29 3.67 3.19
C HIS A 25 2.95 4.29 1.97
N VAL A 26 3.74 3.47 1.27
CA VAL A 26 4.39 3.82 0.01
C VAL A 26 3.94 2.83 -1.05
N VAL A 27 3.34 3.31 -2.12
CA VAL A 27 3.15 2.50 -3.32
C VAL A 27 4.32 2.78 -4.25
N ALA A 28 5.07 1.75 -4.60
CA ALA A 28 6.19 1.88 -5.52
C ALA A 28 6.17 0.78 -6.59
N ALA A 29 6.61 1.14 -7.79
CA ALA A 29 6.79 0.24 -8.92
C ALA A 29 8.27 0.16 -9.29
N TYR A 30 8.76 -1.04 -9.62
CA TYR A 30 10.16 -1.23 -9.99
C TYR A 30 10.28 -1.53 -11.48
N ASP A 31 10.91 -0.62 -12.22
CA ASP A 31 11.39 -0.88 -13.57
C ASP A 31 12.72 -1.63 -13.49
N SER A 32 12.69 -2.94 -13.77
CA SER A 32 13.87 -3.78 -13.73
C SER A 32 14.87 -3.52 -14.87
N GLN A 33 14.42 -2.95 -16.00
CA GLN A 33 15.28 -2.65 -17.14
C GLN A 33 16.17 -1.45 -16.84
N GLU A 34 15.55 -0.34 -16.43
CA GLU A 34 16.26 0.89 -16.10
C GLU A 34 16.79 0.91 -14.64
N ARG A 35 16.41 -0.09 -13.83
CA ARG A 35 16.71 -0.19 -12.39
C ARG A 35 16.22 1.01 -11.59
N ILE A 36 15.04 1.52 -11.95
CA ILE A 36 14.41 2.68 -11.32
C ILE A 36 13.24 2.22 -10.44
N CYS A 37 13.16 2.77 -9.23
CA CYS A 37 12.00 2.63 -8.37
C CYS A 37 11.14 3.90 -8.47
N HIS A 38 9.95 3.78 -9.04
CA HIS A 38 8.98 4.85 -9.13
C HIS A 38 8.11 4.87 -7.88
N VAL A 39 8.23 5.93 -7.08
CA VAL A 39 7.29 6.19 -5.97
C VAL A 39 6.03 6.81 -6.56
N ILE A 40 4.91 6.10 -6.45
CA ILE A 40 3.61 6.52 -6.99
C ILE A 40 2.90 7.43 -5.97
N THR A 41 2.83 6.99 -4.72
CA THR A 41 2.24 7.79 -3.64
C THR A 41 2.86 7.43 -2.29
N VAL A 42 2.84 8.40 -1.38
CA VAL A 42 3.21 8.24 0.03
C VAL A 42 2.12 8.90 0.88
N TYR A 43 1.59 8.17 1.87
CA TYR A 43 0.56 8.69 2.78
C TYR A 43 0.66 8.02 4.16
N GLU A 44 0.14 8.68 5.20
CA GLU A 44 -0.03 8.08 6.53
C GLU A 44 -1.31 7.22 6.51
N PRO A 45 -1.24 5.91 6.82
CA PRO A 45 -2.42 5.06 6.84
C PRO A 45 -3.34 5.42 8.02
N ASP A 46 -4.64 5.43 7.76
CA ASP A 46 -5.66 5.62 8.79
C ASP A 46 -6.24 4.29 9.31
N LEU A 47 -6.84 4.35 10.50
CA LEU A 47 -7.46 3.20 11.16
C LEU A 47 -8.88 2.90 10.69
N ASP A 48 -9.45 3.74 9.82
CA ASP A 48 -10.74 3.44 9.18
C ASP A 48 -10.51 2.36 8.11
N HIS A 49 -9.41 2.43 7.36
CA HIS A 49 -9.11 1.46 6.30
C HIS A 49 -8.22 0.30 6.75
N PHE A 50 -7.42 0.47 7.81
CA PHE A 50 -6.46 -0.53 8.29
C PHE A 50 -6.65 -0.89 9.78
N GLU A 51 -6.24 -2.10 10.14
CA GLU A 51 -6.12 -2.52 11.53
C GLU A 51 -5.02 -1.74 12.26
N SER A 52 -4.93 -1.89 13.58
CA SER A 52 -3.94 -1.17 14.42
C SER A 52 -2.48 -1.51 14.13
N ASP A 53 -2.22 -2.52 13.29
CA ASP A 53 -0.90 -2.84 12.75
C ASP A 53 -0.51 -1.95 11.54
N TYR A 54 -1.42 -1.08 11.09
CA TYR A 54 -1.32 -0.22 9.90
C TYR A 54 -0.99 -0.96 8.62
N LYS A 55 -1.21 -2.28 8.56
CA LYS A 55 -0.82 -3.16 7.44
C LYS A 55 -2.00 -3.95 6.92
N THR A 56 -2.81 -4.49 7.83
CA THR A 56 -3.94 -5.37 7.49
C THR A 56 -5.15 -4.52 7.12
N ARG A 57 -5.67 -4.66 5.90
CA ARG A 57 -6.88 -3.94 5.48
C ARG A 57 -8.09 -4.43 6.26
N ARG A 58 -8.92 -3.50 6.73
CA ARG A 58 -10.24 -3.85 7.28
C ARG A 58 -11.10 -4.46 6.18
N GLN A 59 -11.74 -5.59 6.48
CA GLN A 59 -12.78 -6.13 5.63
C GLN A 59 -14.11 -5.60 6.13
N TYR A 60 -14.84 -4.91 5.26
CA TYR A 60 -16.23 -4.58 5.51
C TYR A 60 -17.07 -5.70 4.93
N ASP A 61 -17.82 -6.39 5.78
CA ASP A 61 -18.73 -7.41 5.32
C ASP A 61 -19.86 -6.74 4.53
N SER A 62 -20.00 -7.12 3.26
CA SER A 62 -21.06 -6.64 2.36
C SER A 62 -22.45 -7.18 2.74
N GLN A 63 -22.59 -7.94 3.83
CA GLN A 63 -23.88 -8.39 4.35
C GLN A 63 -24.52 -7.44 5.36
N THR A 64 -24.71 -6.18 5.02
CA THR A 64 -25.86 -5.38 5.50
C THR A 64 -25.99 -4.19 4.57
N ILE A 65 -26.92 -4.25 3.62
CA ILE A 65 -27.79 -3.16 3.10
C ILE A 65 -28.64 -3.82 1.99
N TRP A 66 -29.85 -4.23 2.39
CA TRP A 66 -31.04 -4.73 1.65
C TRP A 66 -30.91 -5.90 0.66
#